data_AF-A0A954IE00-F1
#
_entry.id   AF-A0A954IE00-F1
#
_cell.length_a   1.000
_cell.length_b   1.000
_cell.length_c   1.000
_cell.angle_alpha   90.00
_cell.angle_beta   90.00
_cell.angle_gamma   90.00
#
_symmetry.space_group_name_H-M   'P 1'
#
loop_
_entity.id
_entity.type
_entity.pdbx_description
1 polymer ?
#
loop_
_entity_poly.entity_id
_entity_poly.type
_entity_poly.pdbx_seq_one_letter_code
_entity_poly.pdbx_strand_id
1 'polypeptide(L)'
;MKLWQRVICLSLATVVCLQAGADEPKKGKGKGQQKAPSATQRLLNGIELTPEQKEKVAAIDKEFAAKFTEFAKQRSDLLTADQKKAQQAAQKAAREAGKSAAESRKAVNEALKLTDEQAAKMKEIQKGQTELNGRIVAALKKVLTEEQAAKLPKQRGNAGKPNAKKKKTDA
;
A
#
# COMPACT_ATOMS: atom_id res chain seq x y z
N MET A 1 -15.84 20.55 -59.62
CA MET A 1 -16.71 19.59 -60.32
C MET A 1 -17.05 18.46 -59.38
N LYS A 2 -18.37 18.27 -59.14
CA LYS A 2 -19.12 17.06 -58.74
C LYS A 2 -18.57 16.23 -57.55
N LEU A 3 -19.21 16.23 -56.38
CA LEU A 3 -20.44 15.48 -56.02
C LEU A 3 -20.37 14.00 -56.41
N TRP A 4 -20.60 13.13 -55.40
CA TRP A 4 -20.63 11.66 -55.34
C TRP A 4 -19.46 11.18 -54.46
N GLN A 5 -19.61 10.76 -53.21
CA GLN A 5 -20.58 9.79 -52.69
C GLN A 5 -20.77 10.07 -51.18
N ARG A 6 -21.95 10.56 -50.80
CA ARG A 6 -22.45 10.53 -49.41
C ARG A 6 -23.71 9.67 -49.41
N VAL A 7 -23.60 8.45 -48.90
CA VAL A 7 -24.69 7.63 -48.35
C VAL A 7 -23.92 6.65 -47.43
N ILE A 8 -24.07 6.55 -46.11
CA ILE A 8 -25.27 6.41 -45.29
C ILE A 8 -24.91 6.96 -43.89
N CYS A 9 -25.43 8.13 -43.55
CA CYS A 9 -25.61 8.60 -42.16
C CYS A 9 -27.08 9.00 -42.02
N LEU A 10 -27.94 7.99 -41.88
CA LEU A 10 -29.25 8.08 -41.23
C LEU A 10 -29.10 7.21 -39.98
N SER A 11 -29.54 7.54 -38.78
CA SER A 11 -30.55 8.50 -38.35
C SER A 11 -30.57 8.42 -36.81
N LEU A 12 -30.44 9.53 -36.09
CA LEU A 12 -31.05 9.71 -34.76
C LEU A 12 -30.98 11.20 -34.39
N ALA A 13 -31.87 12.01 -34.95
CA ALA A 13 -32.08 13.39 -34.51
C ALA A 13 -33.32 13.40 -33.60
N THR A 14 -33.08 13.20 -32.31
CA THR A 14 -34.09 13.40 -31.26
C THR A 14 -34.24 14.89 -31.02
N VAL A 15 -35.37 15.45 -31.47
CA VAL A 15 -35.90 16.72 -30.96
C VAL A 15 -36.54 16.41 -29.60
N VAL A 16 -36.24 17.19 -28.55
CA VAL A 16 -37.22 17.70 -27.57
C VAL A 16 -36.52 18.63 -26.54
N CYS A 17 -36.94 19.88 -26.62
CA CYS A 17 -37.18 20.90 -25.59
C CYS A 17 -36.08 21.41 -24.65
N LEU A 18 -35.85 22.72 -24.78
CA LEU A 18 -35.51 23.65 -23.70
C LEU A 18 -36.32 23.34 -22.43
N GLN A 19 -35.63 23.27 -21.30
CA GLN A 19 -36.15 23.74 -20.02
C GLN A 19 -35.02 24.51 -19.31
N ALA A 20 -35.21 25.82 -19.27
CA ALA A 20 -34.55 26.69 -18.33
C ALA A 20 -35.01 26.28 -16.92
N GLY A 21 -34.05 25.87 -16.10
CA GLY A 21 -34.21 25.67 -14.67
C GLY A 21 -32.93 26.17 -14.00
N ALA A 22 -32.96 27.44 -13.59
CA ALA A 22 -32.08 27.91 -12.53
C ALA A 22 -32.46 27.14 -11.27
N ASP A 23 -31.53 26.37 -10.70
CA ASP A 23 -31.49 26.07 -9.27
C ASP A 23 -30.13 25.44 -8.88
N GLU A 24 -29.49 26.11 -7.93
CA GLU A 24 -28.42 25.69 -7.01
C GLU A 24 -27.02 25.27 -7.52
N PRO A 25 -25.93 25.92 -7.02
CA PRO A 25 -24.60 25.39 -7.17
C PRO A 25 -24.51 24.08 -6.39
N LYS A 26 -24.50 22.95 -7.11
CA LYS A 26 -24.09 21.65 -6.59
C LYS A 26 -22.79 21.85 -5.81
N LYS A 27 -22.88 21.77 -4.48
CA LYS A 27 -21.76 21.57 -3.56
C LYS A 27 -20.89 20.47 -4.17
N GLY A 28 -19.78 20.87 -4.76
CA GLY A 28 -18.74 19.94 -5.15
C GLY A 28 -18.36 19.19 -3.89
N LYS A 29 -18.62 17.86 -3.87
CA LYS A 29 -17.93 16.96 -2.96
C LYS A 29 -16.46 17.21 -3.18
N GLY A 30 -15.87 18.04 -2.32
CA GLY A 30 -14.42 18.18 -2.24
C GLY A 30 -13.89 16.77 -2.19
N LYS A 31 -13.02 16.41 -3.14
CA LYS A 31 -12.27 15.16 -3.09
C LYS A 31 -11.62 15.16 -1.72
N GLY A 32 -12.22 14.42 -0.78
CA GLY A 32 -11.75 14.33 0.58
C GLY A 32 -10.27 14.02 0.49
N GLN A 33 -9.46 14.94 0.99
CA GLN A 33 -8.01 14.85 0.96
C GLN A 33 -7.67 13.44 1.40
N GLN A 34 -7.19 12.60 0.47
CA GLN A 34 -6.85 11.22 0.80
C GLN A 34 -5.76 11.31 1.87
N LYS A 35 -6.15 11.15 3.13
CA LYS A 35 -5.21 11.10 4.24
C LYS A 35 -4.23 9.99 3.88
N ALA A 36 -2.94 10.34 3.82
CA ALA A 36 -1.89 9.38 3.57
C ALA A 36 -2.08 8.19 4.53
N PRO A 37 -1.88 6.95 4.05
CA PRO A 37 -2.22 5.80 4.86
C PRO A 37 -1.40 5.81 6.15
N SER A 38 -2.09 5.76 7.29
CA SER A 38 -1.42 5.87 8.59
C SER A 38 -0.64 4.60 8.92
N ALA A 39 0.31 4.71 9.86
CA ALA A 39 1.16 3.62 10.30
C ALA A 39 0.34 2.39 10.75
N THR A 40 -0.77 2.65 11.42
CA THR A 40 -1.68 1.65 11.97
C THR A 40 -2.75 1.17 10.98
N GLN A 41 -3.05 1.92 9.93
CA GLN A 41 -4.16 1.61 9.01
C GLN A 41 -4.05 0.23 8.36
N ARG A 42 -2.83 -0.19 8.00
CA ARG A 42 -2.61 -1.54 7.43
C ARG A 42 -2.79 -2.66 8.45
N LEU A 43 -2.56 -2.37 9.74
CA LEU A 43 -2.65 -3.34 10.83
C LEU A 43 -4.09 -3.47 11.34
N LEU A 44 -4.86 -2.39 11.29
CA LEU A 44 -6.24 -2.29 11.77
C LEU A 44 -7.28 -2.60 10.68
N ASN A 45 -6.87 -3.12 9.54
CA ASN A 45 -7.78 -3.35 8.42
C ASN A 45 -8.91 -4.31 8.81
N GLY A 46 -10.16 -3.86 8.75
CA GLY A 46 -11.34 -4.63 9.17
C GLY A 46 -11.63 -4.63 10.68
N ILE A 47 -10.96 -3.78 11.47
CA ILE A 47 -11.26 -3.57 12.90
C ILE A 47 -12.01 -2.26 13.07
N GLU A 48 -13.25 -2.32 13.55
CA GLU A 48 -14.00 -1.14 13.95
C GLU A 48 -13.52 -0.64 15.32
N LEU A 49 -13.23 0.65 15.40
CA LEU A 49 -12.72 1.31 16.60
C LEU A 49 -13.72 2.29 17.17
N THR A 50 -13.81 2.34 18.49
CA THR A 50 -14.55 3.39 19.21
C THR A 50 -13.88 4.77 19.03
N PRO A 51 -14.57 5.89 19.28
CA PRO A 51 -13.97 7.22 19.19
C PRO A 51 -12.71 7.37 20.06
N GLU A 52 -12.74 6.90 21.30
CA GLU A 52 -11.59 6.94 22.21
C GLU A 52 -10.40 6.11 21.70
N GLN A 53 -10.68 4.94 21.11
CA GLN A 53 -9.64 4.11 20.49
C GLN A 53 -9.01 4.81 19.29
N LYS A 54 -9.80 5.52 18.47
CA LYS A 54 -9.29 6.28 17.33
C LYS A 54 -8.34 7.39 17.76
N GLU A 55 -8.62 8.08 18.88
CA GLU A 55 -7.71 9.10 19.43
C GLU A 55 -6.37 8.50 19.89
N LYS A 56 -6.42 7.38 20.63
CA LYS A 56 -5.23 6.65 21.06
C LYS A 56 -4.42 6.11 19.88
N VAL A 57 -5.10 5.58 18.85
CA VAL A 57 -4.47 5.13 17.60
C VAL A 57 -3.82 6.29 16.85
N ALA A 58 -4.45 7.46 16.80
CA ALA A 58 -3.87 8.65 16.17
C ALA A 58 -2.62 9.14 16.91
N ALA A 59 -2.55 9.00 18.24
CA ALA A 59 -1.35 9.28 19.01
C ALA A 59 -0.21 8.28 18.67
N ILE A 60 -0.52 6.99 18.58
CA ILE A 60 0.42 5.95 18.10
C ILE A 60 0.93 6.29 16.70
N ASP A 61 0.04 6.67 15.78
CA ASP A 61 0.43 7.06 14.41
C ASP A 61 1.42 8.23 14.42
N LYS A 62 1.21 9.24 15.26
CA LYS A 62 2.12 10.39 15.39
C LYS A 62 3.48 9.98 15.97
N GLU A 63 3.49 9.12 16.99
CA GLU A 63 4.71 8.64 17.63
C GLU A 63 5.64 7.93 16.63
N PHE A 64 5.06 7.12 15.74
CA PHE A 64 5.84 6.32 14.81
C PHE A 64 5.99 6.95 13.41
N ALA A 65 5.27 8.03 13.09
CA ALA A 65 5.31 8.69 11.78
C ALA A 65 6.74 9.06 11.34
N ALA A 66 7.53 9.65 12.24
CA ALA A 66 8.90 10.06 11.95
C ALA A 66 9.77 8.87 11.52
N LYS A 67 9.60 7.71 12.15
CA LYS A 67 10.33 6.48 11.84
C LYS A 67 9.95 5.89 10.49
N PHE A 68 8.67 5.97 10.09
CA PHE A 68 8.28 5.58 8.73
C PHE A 68 8.89 6.48 7.67
N THR A 69 8.91 7.80 7.90
CA THR A 69 9.54 8.75 6.99
C THR A 69 11.05 8.51 6.89
N GLU A 70 11.72 8.22 8.00
CA GLU A 70 13.14 7.87 8.04
C GLU A 70 13.43 6.64 7.16
N PHE A 71 12.70 5.53 7.35
CA PHE A 71 12.88 4.33 6.52
C PHE A 71 12.53 4.56 5.04
N ALA A 72 11.52 5.39 4.76
CA ALA A 72 11.16 5.73 3.38
C ALA A 72 12.27 6.53 2.69
N LYS A 73 12.87 7.49 3.39
CA LYS A 73 14.03 8.27 2.90
C LYS A 73 15.24 7.36 2.69
N GLN A 74 15.63 6.57 3.69
CA GLN A 74 16.74 5.62 3.59
C GLN A 74 16.59 4.69 2.37
N ARG A 75 15.39 4.19 2.10
CA ARG A 75 15.12 3.35 0.93
C ARG A 75 15.18 4.13 -0.37
N SER A 76 14.68 5.36 -0.41
CA SER A 76 14.77 6.23 -1.58
C SER A 76 16.22 6.56 -1.92
N ASP A 77 17.02 6.93 -0.92
CA ASP A 77 18.39 7.40 -1.12
C ASP A 77 19.34 6.25 -1.48
N LEU A 78 18.94 5.02 -1.17
CA LEU A 78 19.67 3.81 -1.53
C LEU A 78 19.63 3.49 -3.02
N LEU A 79 18.57 3.89 -3.72
CA LEU A 79 18.35 3.55 -5.12
C LEU A 79 18.76 4.71 -6.04
N THR A 80 19.38 4.38 -7.17
CA THR A 80 19.64 5.36 -8.23
C THR A 80 18.34 5.80 -8.92
N ALA A 81 18.39 6.90 -9.68
CA ALA A 81 17.23 7.37 -10.44
C ALA A 81 16.70 6.30 -11.43
N ASP A 82 17.60 5.59 -12.10
CA ASP A 82 17.23 4.54 -13.05
C ASP A 82 16.66 3.30 -12.35
N GLN A 83 17.21 2.92 -11.20
CA GLN A 83 16.63 1.86 -10.37
C GLN A 83 15.24 2.24 -9.87
N LYS A 84 14.99 3.50 -9.50
CA LYS A 84 13.63 3.98 -9.13
C LYS A 84 12.64 3.85 -10.30
N LYS A 85 13.05 4.23 -11.52
CA LYS A 85 12.22 4.05 -12.72
C LYS A 85 11.96 2.57 -13.01
N ALA A 86 12.99 1.73 -12.94
CA ALA A 86 12.86 0.28 -13.11
C ALA A 86 11.91 -0.33 -12.06
N GLN A 87 12.00 0.15 -10.81
CA GLN A 87 11.09 -0.23 -9.74
C GLN A 87 9.63 0.10 -10.09
N GLN A 88 9.37 1.33 -10.54
CA GLN A 88 8.03 1.78 -10.88
C GLN A 88 7.45 1.01 -12.07
N ALA A 89 8.25 0.80 -13.12
CA ALA A 89 7.86 0.01 -14.28
C ALA A 89 7.55 -1.45 -13.91
N ALA A 90 8.42 -2.10 -13.13
CA ALA A 90 8.22 -3.47 -12.67
C ALA A 90 6.98 -3.60 -11.76
N GLN A 91 6.73 -2.62 -10.88
CA GLN A 91 5.52 -2.58 -10.07
C GLN A 91 4.26 -2.42 -10.92
N LYS A 92 4.27 -1.54 -11.93
CA LYS A 92 3.14 -1.34 -12.84
C LYS A 92 2.86 -2.62 -13.63
N ALA A 93 3.88 -3.21 -14.25
CA ALA A 93 3.76 -4.44 -15.01
C ALA A 93 3.28 -5.61 -14.15
N ALA A 94 3.76 -5.75 -12.92
CA ALA A 94 3.32 -6.81 -12.02
C ALA A 94 1.84 -6.66 -11.61
N ARG A 95 1.36 -5.42 -11.40
CA ARG A 95 -0.06 -5.14 -11.13
C ARG A 95 -0.94 -5.42 -12.34
N GLU A 96 -0.51 -4.98 -13.53
CA GLU A 96 -1.23 -5.23 -14.78
C GLU A 96 -1.29 -6.72 -15.12
N ALA A 97 -0.24 -7.48 -14.80
CA ALA A 97 -0.21 -8.94 -14.94
C ALA A 97 -0.93 -9.70 -13.80
N GLY A 98 -1.57 -9.01 -12.85
CA GLY A 98 -2.29 -9.64 -11.74
C GLY A 98 -1.41 -10.48 -10.81
N LYS A 99 -0.09 -10.24 -10.78
CA LYS A 99 0.86 -11.03 -9.99
C LYS A 99 0.56 -10.92 -8.50
N SER A 100 0.72 -12.03 -7.78
CA SER A 100 0.61 -12.01 -6.31
C SER A 100 1.62 -11.05 -5.69
N ALA A 101 1.42 -10.68 -4.43
CA ALA A 101 2.35 -9.81 -3.72
C ALA A 101 3.78 -10.39 -3.65
N ALA A 102 3.91 -11.72 -3.57
CA ALA A 102 5.22 -12.38 -3.54
C ALA A 102 5.91 -12.33 -4.92
N GLU A 103 5.17 -12.62 -5.99
CA GLU A 103 5.69 -12.57 -7.36
C GLU A 103 6.04 -11.15 -7.80
N SER A 104 5.20 -10.18 -7.42
CA SER A 104 5.45 -8.76 -7.66
C SER A 104 6.76 -8.31 -6.99
N ARG A 105 7.02 -8.76 -5.75
CA ARG A 105 8.28 -8.46 -5.05
C ARG A 105 9.49 -9.08 -5.74
N LYS A 106 9.38 -10.33 -6.20
CA LYS A 106 10.44 -11.00 -6.97
C LYS A 106 10.76 -10.24 -8.26
N ALA A 107 9.73 -9.94 -9.06
CA ALA A 107 9.89 -9.20 -10.32
C ALA A 107 10.54 -7.82 -10.11
N VAL A 108 10.15 -7.10 -9.05
CA VAL A 108 10.76 -5.81 -8.71
C VAL A 108 12.22 -5.97 -8.29
N ASN A 109 12.55 -6.98 -7.46
CA ASN A 109 13.94 -7.21 -7.04
C ASN A 109 14.84 -7.59 -8.22
N GLU A 110 14.36 -8.43 -9.13
CA GLU A 110 15.09 -8.80 -10.36
C GLU A 110 15.32 -7.57 -11.27
N ALA A 111 14.32 -6.70 -11.40
CA ALA A 111 14.44 -5.47 -12.19
C ALA A 111 15.42 -4.45 -11.58
N LEU A 112 15.56 -4.44 -10.25
CA LEU A 112 16.40 -3.48 -9.53
C LEU A 112 17.91 -3.76 -9.65
N LYS A 113 18.30 -5.01 -9.91
CA LYS A 113 19.71 -5.45 -9.99
C LYS A 113 20.58 -4.80 -8.90
N LEU A 114 20.16 -4.96 -7.64
CA LEU A 114 20.82 -4.32 -6.51
C LEU A 114 22.26 -4.82 -6.37
N THR A 115 23.18 -3.92 -6.02
CA THR A 115 24.52 -4.33 -5.55
C THR A 115 24.43 -5.04 -4.20
N ASP A 116 25.48 -5.78 -3.81
CA ASP A 116 25.49 -6.48 -2.52
C ASP A 116 25.33 -5.52 -1.33
N GLU A 117 25.96 -4.34 -1.40
CA GLU A 117 25.79 -3.29 -0.39
C GLU A 117 24.37 -2.74 -0.34
N GLN A 118 23.75 -2.51 -1.50
CA GLN A 118 22.35 -2.07 -1.58
C GLN A 118 21.42 -3.15 -1.02
N ALA A 119 21.65 -4.42 -1.36
CA ALA A 119 20.88 -5.55 -0.87
C ALA A 119 21.02 -5.70 0.66
N ALA A 120 22.22 -5.51 1.21
CA ALA A 120 22.46 -5.53 2.66
C ALA A 120 21.71 -4.40 3.38
N LYS A 121 21.83 -3.16 2.90
CA LYS A 121 21.10 -2.01 3.46
C LYS A 121 19.57 -2.17 3.34
N MET A 122 19.08 -2.74 2.24
CA MET A 122 17.66 -3.08 2.08
C MET A 122 17.18 -4.08 3.14
N LYS A 123 17.99 -5.10 3.47
CA LYS A 123 17.66 -6.07 4.52
C LYS A 123 17.63 -5.42 5.90
N GLU A 124 18.57 -4.53 6.22
CA GLU A 124 18.57 -3.79 7.49
C GLU A 124 17.35 -2.87 7.61
N ILE A 125 17.02 -2.11 6.56
CA ILE A 125 15.79 -1.30 6.52
C ILE A 125 14.56 -2.20 6.72
N GLN A 126 14.52 -3.36 6.08
CA GLN A 126 13.40 -4.30 6.22
C GLN A 126 13.27 -4.85 7.65
N LYS A 127 14.40 -5.19 8.29
CA LYS A 127 14.44 -5.62 9.69
C LYS A 127 13.93 -4.52 10.62
N GLY A 128 14.41 -3.28 10.43
CA GLY A 128 13.95 -2.12 11.19
C GLY A 128 12.44 -1.86 11.01
N GLN A 129 11.91 -2.01 9.80
CA GLN A 129 10.47 -1.92 9.54
C GLN A 129 9.68 -3.04 10.23
N THR A 130 10.21 -4.27 10.28
CA THR A 130 9.58 -5.39 10.99
C THR A 130 9.54 -5.13 12.50
N GLU A 131 10.64 -4.64 13.08
CA GLU A 131 10.71 -4.27 14.50
C GLU A 131 9.75 -3.13 14.83
N LEU A 132 9.71 -2.08 13.99
CA LEU A 132 8.77 -0.97 14.14
C LEU A 132 7.31 -1.44 14.11
N ASN A 133 6.96 -2.31 13.16
CA ASN A 133 5.61 -2.90 13.10
C ASN A 133 5.30 -3.73 14.35
N GLY A 134 6.28 -4.47 14.89
CA GLY A 134 6.12 -5.20 16.15
C GLY A 134 5.80 -4.27 17.33
N ARG A 135 6.50 -3.13 17.42
CA ARG A 135 6.24 -2.11 18.45
C ARG A 135 4.86 -1.49 18.30
N ILE A 136 4.43 -1.19 17.07
CA ILE A 136 3.08 -0.66 16.80
C ILE A 136 2.01 -1.68 17.17
N VAL A 137 2.18 -2.96 16.81
CA VAL A 137 1.25 -4.02 17.23
C VAL A 137 1.19 -4.12 18.76
N ALA A 138 2.33 -4.05 19.45
CA ALA A 138 2.35 -4.04 20.91
C ALA A 138 1.64 -2.82 21.51
N ALA A 139 1.79 -1.64 20.91
CA ALA A 139 1.07 -0.43 21.33
C ALA A 139 -0.45 -0.55 21.08
N LEU A 140 -0.85 -1.05 19.91
CA LEU A 140 -2.25 -1.28 19.56
C LEU A 140 -2.92 -2.27 20.51
N LYS A 141 -2.25 -3.35 20.92
CA LYS A 141 -2.77 -4.32 21.89
C LYS A 141 -3.13 -3.71 23.26
N LYS A 142 -2.54 -2.57 23.62
CA LYS A 142 -2.88 -1.85 24.87
C LYS A 142 -4.13 -0.97 24.74
N VAL A 143 -4.59 -0.73 23.52
CA VAL A 143 -5.71 0.16 23.18
C VAL A 143 -6.94 -0.63 22.73
N LEU A 144 -6.70 -1.75 22.05
CA LEU A 144 -7.75 -2.63 21.53
C LEU A 144 -8.28 -3.58 22.61
N THR A 145 -9.53 -4.02 22.45
CA THR A 145 -10.07 -5.14 23.21
C THR A 145 -9.37 -6.44 22.82
N GLU A 146 -9.47 -7.49 23.64
CA GLU A 146 -8.86 -8.80 23.34
C GLU A 146 -9.36 -9.36 21.99
N GLU A 147 -10.66 -9.23 21.71
CA GLU A 147 -11.27 -9.66 20.44
C GLU A 147 -10.75 -8.88 19.23
N GLN A 148 -10.54 -7.57 19.37
CA GLN A 148 -9.97 -6.73 18.31
C GLN A 148 -8.47 -7.04 18.14
N ALA A 149 -7.74 -7.20 19.24
CA ALA A 149 -6.32 -7.51 19.26
C ALA A 149 -6.00 -8.88 18.63
N ALA A 150 -6.92 -9.84 18.73
CA ALA A 150 -6.80 -11.15 18.07
C ALA A 150 -6.83 -11.06 16.54
N LYS A 151 -7.44 -10.00 15.98
CA LYS A 151 -7.50 -9.73 14.53
C LYS A 151 -6.25 -9.04 13.99
N LEU A 152 -5.37 -8.53 14.87
CA LEU A 152 -4.11 -7.93 14.44
C LEU A 152 -3.22 -8.98 13.78
N PRO A 153 -2.41 -8.59 12.77
CA PRO A 153 -1.45 -9.51 12.18
C PRO A 153 -0.51 -10.02 13.27
N LYS A 154 -0.35 -11.35 13.34
CA LYS A 154 0.61 -11.97 14.25
C LYS A 154 1.98 -11.38 13.93
N GLN A 155 2.66 -10.89 14.97
CA GLN A 155 4.04 -10.48 14.85
C GLN A 155 4.79 -11.70 14.32
N ARG A 156 5.24 -11.63 13.06
CA ARG A 156 6.30 -12.50 12.56
C ARG A 156 7.55 -12.05 13.30
N GLY A 157 7.64 -12.41 14.60
CA GLY A 157 8.93 -12.45 15.27
C GLY A 157 9.84 -13.28 14.37
N ASN A 158 11.11 -12.88 14.25
CA ASN A 158 12.16 -13.63 13.57
C ASN A 158 11.81 -15.12 13.60
N ALA A 159 11.18 -15.61 12.54
CA ALA A 159 10.97 -17.03 12.38
C ALA A 159 12.38 -17.46 12.05
N GLY A 160 13.11 -17.81 13.11
CA GLY A 160 14.40 -18.44 13.01
C GLY A 160 14.27 -19.47 11.91
N LYS A 161 15.30 -19.52 11.05
CA LYS A 161 15.65 -20.71 10.27
C LYS A 161 15.00 -21.93 10.92
N PRO A 162 14.05 -22.63 10.25
CA PRO A 162 13.58 -23.89 10.79
C PRO A 162 14.82 -24.71 11.11
N ASN A 163 14.95 -25.04 12.40
CA ASN A 163 16.10 -25.69 12.97
C ASN A 163 16.22 -27.05 12.26
N ALA A 164 17.06 -27.11 11.21
CA ALA A 164 17.49 -28.33 10.59
C ALA A 164 18.41 -29.06 11.56
N LYS A 165 17.83 -29.63 12.62
CA LYS A 165 18.47 -30.55 13.57
C LYS A 165 17.40 -31.16 14.47
N LYS A 166 16.74 -32.18 13.95
CA LYS A 166 16.34 -33.41 14.66
C LYS A 166 16.16 -34.50 13.61
N LYS A 167 17.29 -34.88 12.97
CA LYS A 167 17.45 -36.25 12.49
C LYS A 167 17.53 -37.07 13.77
N LYS A 168 16.42 -37.67 14.19
CA LYS A 168 16.44 -38.74 15.18
C LYS A 168 17.19 -39.89 14.50
N THR A 169 18.47 -40.01 14.85
CA THR A 169 19.10 -41.32 14.93
C THR A 169 18.56 -41.92 16.23
N ASP A 170 17.84 -43.03 16.15
CA ASP A 170 17.82 -44.06 17.20
C ASP A 170 16.99 -45.26 16.72
N ALA A 171 17.59 -46.43 16.88
CA ALA A 171 17.19 -47.81 16.55
C ALA A 171 17.41 -48.25 15.10
#